data_AF-A0A352VV18-F1
#
_entry.id   AF-A0A352VV18-F1
#
_cell.length_a   1.000
_cell.length_b   1.000
_cell.length_c   1.000
_cell.angle_alpha   90.00
_cell.angle_beta   90.00
_cell.angle_gamma   90.00
#
_symmetry.space_group_name_H-M   'P 1'
#
loop_
_entity.id
_entity.type
_entity.pdbx_description
1 polymer ?
#
loop_
_entity_poly.entity_id
_entity_poly.type
_entity_poly.pdbx_seq_one_letter_code
_entity_poly.pdbx_strand_id
1 'polypeptide(L)'
;MIKLVIINDEAHHIHDPSLAWFKSIQDIHNKLKQKEKCLSLQIDVTATPKHNNGAIFVQTVSDYPLVEAIWQNVVKHPVLPDSASRAKLSERQSSRFTEKYADYILLGLEEWRKTCKEEHEKLGKKAILFIMADDTRNCDDLAAYLENTYSELKGAVLTIHTKNCIFQTYAAK
;
A
#
# COMPACT_ATOMS: atom_id res chain seq x y z
N MET A 1 24.70 33.17 -1.15
CA MET A 1 24.15 32.44 0.02
C MET A 1 23.59 31.11 -0.48
N ILE A 2 24.24 29.98 -0.18
CA ILE A 2 23.71 28.66 -0.55
C ILE A 2 22.80 28.22 0.59
N LYS A 3 21.51 28.01 0.28
CA LYS A 3 20.52 27.44 1.20
C LYS A 3 20.27 26.01 0.75
N LEU A 4 20.62 25.04 1.59
CA LEU A 4 20.32 23.63 1.32
C LEU A 4 19.09 23.23 2.12
N VAL A 5 18.09 22.71 1.41
CA VAL A 5 16.83 22.21 1.95
C VAL A 5 16.72 20.73 1.63
N ILE A 6 16.18 19.95 2.57
CA ILE A 6 15.90 18.53 2.41
C ILE A 6 14.39 18.34 2.50
N ILE A 7 13.83 17.58 1.56
CA ILE A 7 12.42 17.18 1.58
C ILE A 7 12.44 15.66 1.49
N ASN A 8 11.90 15.01 2.51
CA ASN A 8 11.82 13.57 2.58
C ASN A 8 10.40 13.12 2.25
N ASP A 9 10.29 12.29 1.22
CA ASP A 9 9.05 11.61 0.86
C ASP A 9 8.95 10.25 1.59
N GLU A 10 7.73 9.82 1.89
CA GLU A 10 7.43 8.64 2.71
C GLU A 10 8.26 8.57 4.01
N ALA A 11 8.28 9.70 4.73
CA ALA A 11 9.24 9.91 5.80
C ALA A 11 9.14 8.91 6.97
N HIS A 12 8.00 8.20 7.09
CA HIS A 12 7.79 7.18 8.11
C HIS A 12 8.81 6.02 8.05
N HIS A 13 9.52 5.87 6.93
CA HIS A 13 10.60 4.89 6.77
C HIS A 13 12.00 5.37 7.16
N ILE A 14 12.23 6.67 7.38
CA ILE A 14 13.61 7.21 7.41
C ILE A 14 14.08 7.76 8.76
N HIS A 15 13.26 7.65 9.81
CA HIS A 15 13.60 8.16 11.15
C HIS A 15 14.44 7.19 12.01
N ASP A 16 14.86 6.06 11.46
CA ASP A 16 15.78 5.16 12.15
C ASP A 16 17.24 5.69 12.02
N PRO A 17 17.92 6.03 13.14
CA PRO A 17 19.29 6.54 13.12
C PRO A 17 20.33 5.57 12.53
N SER A 18 19.99 4.29 12.43
CA SER A 18 20.87 3.28 11.81
C SER A 18 20.96 3.42 10.29
N LEU A 19 19.95 4.04 9.66
CA LEU A 19 19.83 4.15 8.20
C LEU A 19 20.94 5.00 7.59
N ALA A 20 21.40 4.56 6.42
CA ALA A 20 22.40 5.28 5.64
C ALA A 20 21.93 6.68 5.23
N TRP A 21 20.63 6.83 4.97
CA TRP A 21 20.05 8.14 4.65
C TRP A 21 20.14 9.12 5.82
N PHE A 22 19.75 8.70 7.02
CA PHE A 22 19.86 9.51 8.24
C PHE A 22 21.32 9.98 8.45
N LYS A 23 22.27 9.06 8.34
CA LYS A 23 23.72 9.36 8.43
C LYS A 23 24.18 10.33 7.34
N SER A 24 23.68 10.17 6.12
CA SER A 24 24.02 11.05 5.01
C SER A 24 23.58 12.50 5.25
N ILE A 25 22.36 12.70 5.77
CA ILE A 25 21.86 14.01 6.16
C ILE A 25 22.74 14.63 7.24
N GLN A 26 23.10 13.83 8.26
CA GLN A 26 23.98 14.27 9.35
C GLN A 26 25.36 14.67 8.82
N ASP A 27 25.95 13.89 7.92
CA ASP A 27 27.25 14.18 7.32
C ASP A 27 27.22 15.44 6.45
N ILE A 28 26.16 15.63 5.66
CA ILE A 28 25.94 16.85 4.88
C ILE A 28 25.89 18.06 5.80
N HIS A 29 25.11 17.97 6.90
CA HIS A 29 24.99 19.04 7.88
C HIS A 29 26.34 19.37 8.54
N ASN A 30 27.10 18.35 8.94
CA ASN A 30 28.42 18.51 9.56
C ASN A 30 29.43 19.16 8.60
N LYS A 31 29.43 18.76 7.32
CA LYS A 31 30.26 19.38 6.28
C LYS A 31 29.88 20.84 6.01
N LEU A 32 28.61 21.20 6.15
CA LEU A 32 28.17 22.60 6.08
C LEU A 32 28.67 23.40 7.29
N LYS A 33 28.62 22.83 8.51
CA LYS A 33 29.13 23.51 9.71
C LYS A 33 30.60 23.87 9.63
N GLN A 34 31.43 23.02 9.01
CA GLN A 34 32.85 23.32 8.77
C GLN A 34 33.07 24.56 7.87
N LYS A 35 32.04 24.98 7.12
CA LYS A 35 32.05 26.16 6.25
C LYS A 35 31.19 27.30 6.82
N GLU A 36 30.95 27.28 8.13
CA GLU A 36 30.08 28.23 8.85
C GLU A 36 28.66 28.33 8.26
N LYS A 37 28.14 27.20 7.78
CA LYS A 37 26.80 27.06 7.18
C LYS A 37 26.01 25.96 7.89
N CYS A 38 24.72 25.89 7.62
CA CYS A 38 23.84 24.83 8.12
C CYS A 38 22.80 24.43 7.06
N LEU A 39 22.15 23.28 7.29
CA LEU A 39 20.90 22.97 6.60
C LEU A 39 19.87 24.03 6.95
N SER A 40 19.22 24.59 5.94
CA SER A 40 18.26 25.67 6.12
C SER A 40 16.90 25.17 6.57
N LEU A 41 16.49 23.99 6.10
CA LEU A 41 15.21 23.36 6.41
C LEU A 41 15.24 21.87 6.07
N GLN A 42 14.54 21.07 6.86
CA GLN A 42 14.18 19.69 6.55
C GLN A 42 12.67 19.54 6.72
N ILE A 43 11.98 19.04 5.68
CA ILE A 43 10.54 18.78 5.70
C ILE A 43 10.32 17.29 5.47
N ASP A 44 9.47 16.70 6.28
CA ASP A 44 9.06 15.31 6.16
C ASP A 44 7.59 15.27 5.68
N VAL A 45 7.33 14.55 4.59
CA VAL A 45 5.97 14.27 4.10
C VAL A 45 5.71 12.77 4.16
N THR A 46 4.51 12.38 4.60
CA THR A 46 4.13 10.97 4.74
C THR A 46 2.61 10.83 4.75
N ALA A 47 2.09 9.77 4.12
CA ALA A 47 0.68 9.39 4.21
C ALA A 47 0.35 8.59 5.49
N THR A 48 1.37 8.04 6.15
CA THR A 48 1.25 7.16 7.33
C THR A 48 2.07 7.73 8.49
N PRO A 49 1.63 8.82 9.13
CA PRO A 49 2.41 9.56 10.14
C PRO A 49 2.45 8.85 11.50
N LYS A 50 2.14 7.55 11.59
CA LYS A 50 2.19 6.79 12.84
C LYS A 50 3.47 5.99 12.89
N HIS A 51 4.24 6.18 13.94
CA HIS A 51 5.36 5.31 14.28
C HIS A 51 4.85 3.92 14.72
N ASN A 52 5.74 2.93 14.72
CA ASN A 52 5.44 1.56 15.17
C ASN A 52 4.92 1.49 16.62
N ASN A 53 5.20 2.51 17.44
CA ASN A 53 4.72 2.63 18.82
C ASN A 53 3.38 3.39 18.94
N GLY A 54 2.73 3.72 17.81
CA GLY A 54 1.46 4.45 17.76
C GLY A 54 1.56 5.96 17.92
N ALA A 55 2.75 6.51 18.20
CA ALA A 55 2.95 7.96 18.29
C ALA A 55 2.86 8.59 16.89
N ILE A 56 2.25 9.78 16.84
CA ILE A 56 2.26 10.61 15.63
C ILE A 56 3.60 11.36 15.57
N PHE A 57 4.07 11.65 14.36
CA PHE A 57 5.22 12.53 14.15
C PHE A 57 5.11 13.79 15.02
N VAL A 58 6.19 14.10 15.72
CA VAL A 58 6.26 15.30 16.56
C VAL A 58 6.29 16.54 15.65
N GLN A 59 5.56 17.60 16.01
CA GLN A 59 5.49 18.88 15.27
C GLN A 59 4.90 18.79 13.86
N THR A 60 3.81 18.04 13.66
CA THR A 60 3.01 18.12 12.42
C THR A 60 2.58 19.58 12.16
N VAL A 61 3.09 20.18 11.08
CA VAL A 61 2.82 21.58 10.71
C VAL A 61 1.50 21.70 9.92
N SER A 62 1.18 20.69 9.12
CA SER A 62 -0.05 20.59 8.34
C SER A 62 -0.45 19.13 8.18
N ASP A 63 -1.75 18.86 8.22
CA ASP A 63 -2.33 17.55 7.94
C ASP A 63 -3.47 17.70 6.93
N TYR A 64 -3.61 16.74 6.03
CA TYR A 64 -4.68 16.68 5.04
C TYR A 64 -5.35 15.30 5.11
N PRO A 65 -6.39 15.16 5.96
CA PRO A 65 -6.99 13.86 6.24
C PRO A 65 -7.62 13.22 5.01
N LEU A 66 -7.59 11.88 4.96
CA LEU A 66 -8.21 11.11 3.87
C LEU A 66 -9.70 11.44 3.66
N VAL A 67 -10.44 11.71 4.75
CA VAL A 67 -11.87 12.09 4.68
C VAL A 67 -12.04 13.40 3.90
N GLU A 68 -11.16 14.38 4.12
CA GLU A 68 -11.20 15.66 3.42
C GLU A 68 -10.81 15.47 1.94
N ALA A 69 -9.78 14.67 1.69
CA ALA A 69 -9.36 14.35 0.32
C ALA A 69 -10.47 13.68 -0.49
N ILE A 70 -11.27 12.81 0.13
CA ILE A 70 -12.44 12.19 -0.49
C ILE A 70 -13.52 13.25 -0.73
N TRP A 71 -13.86 14.05 0.28
CA TRP A 71 -14.91 15.08 0.19
C TRP A 71 -14.62 16.11 -0.91
N GLN A 72 -13.36 16.48 -1.10
CA GLN A 72 -12.91 17.42 -2.12
C GLN A 72 -12.66 16.79 -3.49
N ASN A 73 -12.92 15.49 -3.68
CA ASN A 73 -12.64 14.73 -4.91
C ASN A 73 -11.16 14.76 -5.35
N VAL A 74 -10.23 14.94 -4.40
CA VAL A 74 -8.78 14.87 -4.66
C VAL A 74 -8.33 13.41 -4.84
N VAL A 75 -8.99 12.48 -4.15
CA VAL A 75 -8.77 11.03 -4.29
C VAL A 75 -10.05 10.31 -4.72
N LYS A 76 -9.91 9.06 -5.14
CA LYS A 76 -11.06 8.20 -5.48
C LYS A 76 -11.89 7.88 -4.23
N HIS A 77 -13.18 7.69 -4.43
CA HIS A 77 -14.10 7.26 -3.38
C HIS A 77 -13.96 5.75 -3.16
N PRO A 78 -13.56 5.30 -1.96
CA PRO A 78 -13.52 3.88 -1.66
C PRO A 78 -14.96 3.33 -1.64
N VAL A 79 -15.21 2.27 -2.41
CA VAL A 79 -16.49 1.57 -2.41
C VAL A 79 -16.35 0.35 -1.51
N LEU A 80 -17.20 0.28 -0.49
CA LEU A 80 -17.36 -0.91 0.33
C LEU A 80 -18.62 -1.65 -0.14
N PRO A 81 -18.61 -3.00 -0.18
CA PRO A 81 -19.81 -3.77 -0.40
C PRO A 81 -20.88 -3.39 0.62
N ASP A 82 -22.15 -3.41 0.21
CA ASP A 82 -23.27 -3.09 1.08
C ASP A 82 -23.32 -4.03 2.30
N SER A 83 -24.02 -3.62 3.36
CA SER A 83 -24.09 -4.39 4.60
C SER A 83 -24.68 -5.79 4.41
N ALA A 84 -25.64 -5.98 3.50
CA ALA A 84 -26.24 -7.28 3.25
C ALA A 84 -25.28 -8.22 2.52
N SER A 85 -24.49 -7.70 1.58
CA SER A 85 -23.41 -8.43 0.91
C SER A 85 -22.31 -8.81 1.91
N ARG A 86 -21.90 -7.89 2.79
CA ARG A 86 -20.90 -8.19 3.84
C ARG A 86 -21.39 -9.21 4.87
N ALA A 87 -22.68 -9.20 5.21
CA ALA A 87 -23.26 -10.17 6.15
C ALA A 87 -23.26 -11.62 5.63
N LYS A 88 -23.11 -11.83 4.32
CA LYS A 88 -22.97 -13.15 3.71
C LYS A 88 -21.54 -13.67 3.73
N LEU A 89 -20.55 -12.82 4.00
CA LEU A 89 -19.15 -13.21 4.06
C LEU A 89 -18.87 -13.86 5.40
N SER A 90 -18.30 -15.07 5.36
CA SER A 90 -17.96 -15.82 6.56
C SER A 90 -16.55 -16.38 6.47
N GLU A 91 -15.81 -16.28 7.59
CA GLU A 91 -14.55 -17.01 7.71
C GLU A 91 -14.86 -18.48 8.01
N ARG A 92 -14.38 -19.37 7.16
CA ARG A 92 -14.56 -20.81 7.34
C ARG A 92 -13.55 -21.35 8.36
N GLN A 93 -13.93 -22.39 9.09
CA GLN A 93 -13.00 -23.10 9.99
C GLN A 93 -12.04 -23.96 9.15
N SER A 94 -10.96 -23.36 8.68
CA SER A 94 -9.86 -24.05 7.99
C SER A 94 -8.53 -23.40 8.37
N SER A 95 -7.47 -24.21 8.39
CA SER A 95 -6.09 -23.73 8.52
C SER A 95 -5.53 -23.18 7.21
N ARG A 96 -6.17 -23.48 6.07
CA ARG A 96 -5.73 -23.04 4.76
C ARG A 96 -6.33 -21.67 4.44
N PHE A 97 -5.47 -20.70 4.12
CA PHE A 97 -5.88 -19.31 3.86
C PHE A 97 -6.98 -19.19 2.79
N THR A 98 -6.81 -19.92 1.68
CA THR A 98 -7.71 -19.89 0.52
C THR A 98 -9.10 -20.46 0.83
N GLU A 99 -9.19 -21.41 1.77
CA GLU A 99 -10.46 -21.96 2.24
C GLU A 99 -11.08 -21.06 3.30
N LYS A 100 -10.27 -20.57 4.25
CA LYS A 100 -10.70 -19.70 5.34
C LYS A 100 -11.36 -18.42 4.80
N TYR A 101 -10.74 -17.79 3.80
CA TYR A 101 -11.21 -16.54 3.20
C TYR A 101 -11.86 -16.71 1.83
N ALA A 102 -12.37 -17.91 1.50
CA ALA A 102 -12.92 -18.24 0.18
C ALA A 102 -14.00 -17.24 -0.28
N ASP A 103 -14.93 -16.88 0.61
CA ASP A 103 -16.03 -15.96 0.29
C ASP A 103 -15.51 -14.55 -0.07
N TYR A 104 -14.46 -14.09 0.61
CA TYR A 104 -13.83 -12.79 0.37
C TYR A 104 -13.04 -12.76 -0.94
N ILE A 105 -12.29 -13.83 -1.23
CA ILE A 105 -11.53 -13.97 -2.48
C ILE A 105 -12.50 -13.99 -3.67
N LEU A 106 -13.60 -14.74 -3.56
CA LEU A 106 -14.62 -14.82 -4.60
C LEU A 106 -15.27 -13.46 -4.85
N LEU A 107 -15.66 -12.75 -3.78
CA LEU A 107 -16.25 -11.41 -3.91
C LEU A 107 -15.29 -10.44 -4.61
N GLY A 108 -14.01 -10.43 -4.23
CA GLY A 108 -13.01 -9.58 -4.87
C GLY A 108 -12.87 -9.87 -6.36
N LEU A 109 -12.88 -11.15 -6.74
CA LEU A 109 -12.85 -11.58 -8.15
C LEU A 109 -14.09 -11.15 -8.92
N GLU A 110 -15.29 -11.32 -8.35
CA GLU A 110 -16.54 -10.96 -9.00
C GLU A 110 -16.65 -9.45 -9.24
N GLU A 111 -16.32 -8.64 -8.23
CA GLU A 111 -16.31 -7.18 -8.36
C GLU A 111 -15.26 -6.71 -9.37
N TRP A 112 -14.08 -7.34 -9.37
CA TRP A 112 -13.06 -7.05 -10.38
C TRP A 112 -13.55 -7.42 -11.79
N ARG A 113 -14.14 -8.60 -12.02
CA ARG A 113 -14.68 -9.01 -13.33
C ARG A 113 -15.74 -8.02 -13.81
N LYS A 114 -16.63 -7.59 -12.92
CA LYS A 114 -17.67 -6.59 -13.21
C LYS A 114 -17.05 -5.26 -13.61
N THR A 115 -16.10 -4.75 -12.82
CA THR A 115 -15.43 -3.46 -13.06
C THR A 115 -14.59 -3.48 -14.34
N CYS A 116 -13.96 -4.62 -14.66
CA CYS A 116 -13.26 -4.83 -15.92
C CYS A 116 -14.21 -4.62 -17.11
N LYS A 117 -15.34 -5.34 -17.11
CA LYS A 117 -16.30 -5.36 -18.22
C LYS A 117 -17.11 -4.07 -18.36
N GLU A 118 -17.56 -3.52 -17.24
CA GLU A 118 -18.50 -2.39 -17.24
C GLU A 118 -17.79 -1.04 -17.45
N GLU A 119 -16.55 -0.91 -17.00
CA GLU A 119 -15.82 0.36 -16.98
C GLU A 119 -14.53 0.32 -17.80
N HIS A 120 -13.63 -0.61 -17.49
CA HIS A 120 -12.25 -0.56 -17.99
C HIS A 120 -12.15 -0.91 -19.47
N GLU A 121 -12.91 -1.90 -19.95
CA GLU A 121 -12.97 -2.27 -21.38
C GLU A 121 -13.41 -1.08 -22.25
N LYS A 122 -14.43 -0.33 -21.81
CA LYS A 122 -14.92 0.87 -22.52
C LYS A 122 -13.86 1.97 -22.61
N LEU A 123 -12.96 2.01 -21.64
CA LEU A 123 -11.87 3.00 -21.55
C LEU A 123 -10.57 2.50 -22.22
N GLY A 124 -10.54 1.27 -22.73
CA GLY A 124 -9.32 0.64 -23.25
C GLY A 124 -8.22 0.49 -22.20
N LYS A 125 -8.60 0.42 -20.91
CA LYS A 125 -7.67 0.29 -19.77
C LYS A 125 -7.73 -1.11 -19.21
N LYS A 126 -6.65 -1.55 -18.56
CA LYS A 126 -6.59 -2.82 -17.83
C LYS A 126 -6.79 -2.56 -16.34
N ALA A 127 -7.58 -3.40 -15.67
CA ALA A 127 -7.68 -3.37 -14.22
C ALA A 127 -6.74 -4.41 -13.59
N ILE A 128 -6.17 -4.04 -12.45
CA ILE A 128 -5.35 -4.90 -11.61
C ILE A 128 -6.10 -5.08 -10.29
N LEU A 129 -6.21 -6.31 -9.79
CA LEU A 129 -6.66 -6.55 -8.41
C LEU A 129 -5.48 -7.01 -7.57
N PHE A 130 -5.49 -6.50 -6.34
CA PHE A 130 -4.55 -6.80 -5.29
C PHE A 130 -5.27 -7.61 -4.21
N ILE A 131 -4.72 -8.75 -3.84
CA ILE A 131 -5.17 -9.56 -2.70
C ILE A 131 -4.00 -9.66 -1.72
N MET A 132 -4.26 -9.31 -0.46
CA MET A 132 -3.25 -9.34 0.59
C MET A 132 -3.37 -10.64 1.38
N ALA A 133 -2.25 -11.34 1.54
CA ALA A 133 -2.12 -12.51 2.39
C ALA A 133 -1.36 -12.16 3.67
N ASP A 134 -1.51 -13.00 4.68
CA ASP A 134 -0.91 -12.87 6.02
C ASP A 134 0.57 -13.30 6.09
N ASP A 135 0.95 -14.33 5.34
CA ASP A 135 2.33 -14.82 5.24
C ASP A 135 2.74 -15.18 3.80
N THR A 136 4.05 -15.35 3.57
CA THR A 136 4.60 -15.57 2.23
C THR A 136 4.14 -16.91 1.65
N ARG A 137 3.94 -17.93 2.50
CA ARG A 137 3.47 -19.26 2.07
C ARG A 137 2.00 -19.20 1.64
N ASN A 138 1.19 -18.45 2.38
CA ASN A 138 -0.21 -18.23 2.04
C ASN A 138 -0.36 -17.39 0.77
N CYS A 139 0.58 -16.47 0.49
CA CYS A 139 0.67 -15.77 -0.79
C CYS A 139 0.94 -16.76 -1.95
N ASP A 140 1.91 -17.66 -1.80
CA ASP A 140 2.23 -18.66 -2.83
C ASP A 140 1.08 -19.67 -3.04
N ASP A 141 0.44 -20.16 -1.96
CA ASP A 141 -0.73 -21.04 -2.05
C ASP A 141 -1.93 -20.33 -2.69
N LEU A 142 -2.15 -19.04 -2.38
CA LEU A 142 -3.18 -18.24 -3.01
C LEU A 142 -2.92 -18.07 -4.51
N ALA A 143 -1.67 -17.84 -4.92
CA ALA A 143 -1.30 -17.78 -6.33
C ALA A 143 -1.59 -19.08 -7.07
N ALA A 144 -1.14 -20.21 -6.52
CA ALA A 144 -1.44 -21.51 -7.08
C ALA A 144 -2.96 -21.79 -7.13
N TYR A 145 -3.69 -21.44 -6.07
CA TYR A 145 -5.15 -21.58 -6.01
C TYR A 145 -5.83 -20.78 -7.12
N LEU A 146 -5.47 -19.51 -7.31
CA LEU A 146 -6.08 -18.66 -8.33
C LEU A 146 -5.82 -19.19 -9.75
N GLU A 147 -4.58 -19.60 -10.06
CA GLU A 147 -4.25 -20.12 -11.39
C GLU A 147 -4.88 -21.48 -11.69
N ASN A 148 -5.04 -22.33 -10.69
CA ASN A 148 -5.62 -23.67 -10.86
C ASN A 148 -7.15 -23.63 -10.89
N THR A 149 -7.78 -22.66 -10.21
CA THR A 149 -9.24 -22.56 -10.09
C THR A 149 -9.85 -21.73 -11.21
N TYR A 150 -9.17 -20.64 -11.62
CA TYR A 150 -9.71 -19.68 -12.57
C TYR A 150 -8.85 -19.64 -13.84
N SER A 151 -9.38 -20.25 -14.91
CA SER A 151 -8.66 -20.40 -16.19
C SER A 151 -8.18 -19.08 -16.79
N GLU A 152 -8.91 -18.00 -16.57
CA GLU A 152 -8.60 -16.65 -17.04
C GLU A 152 -7.40 -16.02 -16.32
N LEU A 153 -7.06 -16.51 -15.12
CA LEU A 153 -5.92 -16.02 -14.34
C LEU A 153 -4.62 -16.79 -14.65
N LYS A 154 -4.70 -17.86 -15.45
CA LYS A 154 -3.54 -18.70 -15.75
C LYS A 154 -2.42 -17.93 -16.44
N GLY A 155 -1.25 -17.86 -15.79
CA GLY A 155 -0.09 -17.12 -16.25
C GLY A 155 -0.26 -15.60 -16.16
N ALA A 156 -1.19 -15.12 -15.35
CA ALA A 156 -1.47 -13.68 -15.14
C ALA A 156 -1.36 -13.26 -13.67
N VAL A 157 -0.95 -14.17 -12.78
CA VAL A 157 -0.78 -13.93 -11.34
C VAL A 157 0.68 -13.60 -11.03
N LEU A 158 0.91 -12.55 -10.25
CA LEU A 158 2.23 -12.13 -9.77
C LEU A 158 2.21 -11.99 -8.25
N THR A 159 3.10 -12.71 -7.58
CA THR A 159 3.35 -12.56 -6.14
C THR A 159 4.44 -11.51 -5.90
N ILE A 160 4.21 -10.63 -4.93
CA ILE A 160 5.15 -9.60 -4.50
C ILE A 160 5.24 -9.65 -2.98
N HIS A 161 6.31 -10.22 -2.45
CA HIS A 161 6.53 -10.21 -1.01
C HIS A 161 7.99 -10.03 -0.61
N THR A 162 8.19 -9.29 0.48
CA THR A 162 9.43 -9.23 1.25
C THR A 162 9.21 -9.91 2.60
N LYS A 163 10.24 -10.03 3.46
CA LYS A 163 10.11 -10.70 4.77
C LYS A 163 8.95 -10.17 5.64
N ASN A 164 8.47 -8.94 5.40
CA ASN A 164 7.45 -8.27 6.23
C ASN A 164 6.28 -7.65 5.44
N CYS A 165 6.31 -7.65 4.10
CA CYS A 165 5.25 -7.06 3.27
C CYS A 165 4.80 -8.08 2.23
N ILE A 166 3.49 -8.28 2.09
CA ILE A 166 2.94 -9.43 1.37
C ILE A 166 1.76 -8.98 0.53
N PHE A 167 1.91 -9.11 -0.78
CA PHE A 167 0.91 -8.72 -1.76
C PHE A 167 0.87 -9.75 -2.88
N GLN A 168 -0.33 -10.02 -3.36
CA GLN A 168 -0.53 -10.71 -4.61
C GLN A 168 -1.28 -9.81 -5.56
N THR A 169 -0.78 -9.71 -6.78
CA THR A 169 -1.29 -8.80 -7.80
C THR A 169 -1.62 -9.61 -9.04
N TYR A 170 -2.65 -9.22 -9.76
CA TYR A 170 -2.91 -9.83 -11.06
C TYR A 170 -3.55 -8.82 -11.99
N ALA A 171 -3.27 -8.96 -13.29
CA ALA A 171 -3.77 -8.07 -14.33
C ALA A 171 -4.74 -8.82 -15.24
N ALA A 172 -5.84 -8.16 -15.63
CA ALA A 172 -6.68 -8.65 -16.73
C ALA A 172 -5.84 -8.71 -18.01
N LYS A 173 -5.89 -9.83 -18.75
CA LYS A 173 -5.29 -9.91 -20.09
C LYS A 173 -6.00 -9.00 -21.07
#